data_AF-A0A7K4HBA1-F1
#
_entry.id   AF-A0A7K4HBA1-F1
#
_cell.length_a   1.000
_cell.length_b   1.000
_cell.length_c   1.000
_cell.angle_alpha   90.00
_cell.angle_beta   90.00
_cell.angle_gamma   90.00
#
_symmetry.space_group_name_H-M   'P 1'
#
loop_
_entity.id
_entity.type
_entity.pdbx_description
1 polymer ?
#
loop_
_entity_poly.entity_id
_entity_poly.type
_entity_poly.pdbx_seq_one_letter_code
_entity_poly.pdbx_strand_id
1 'polypeptide(L)'
;MSHIPRNYKIVEEKMISTTDLSLGYGRELIDTELDTGAFNFVVKPIVKAFYKIWSDNNARVGTLKQIKIALDSAKTLLENGEITKERFDEVINKNFPNYLENDQTDKQCKKDHKHYKKLKEITKKSFISQVEECILFLNINEDVKNYHELSRAAFKTKENALQALKRQLDYNEDGIAIVEEDDSILNVPAGKNIIVSVLRKGFEMTKFKLIEELDIIFN
;
A
#
# COMPACT_ATOMS: atom_id res chain seq x y z
N MET A 1 11.22 27.67 1.06
CA MET A 1 10.46 26.79 1.99
C MET A 1 11.36 25.62 2.35
N SER A 2 11.30 25.10 3.58
CA SER A 2 12.01 23.85 3.90
C SER A 2 11.62 22.77 2.88
N HIS A 3 12.59 22.02 2.35
CA HIS A 3 12.39 21.03 1.29
C HIS A 3 11.52 19.86 1.76
N ILE A 4 11.58 19.53 3.06
CA ILE A 4 10.79 18.44 3.66
C ILE A 4 9.27 18.64 3.51
N PRO A 5 8.65 19.76 3.97
CA PRO A 5 7.21 19.99 3.75
C PRO A 5 6.77 19.97 2.28
N ARG A 6 7.59 20.48 1.36
CA ARG A 6 7.31 20.45 -0.08
C ARG A 6 7.29 19.01 -0.58
N ASN A 7 8.35 18.25 -0.30
CA ASN A 7 8.47 16.87 -0.77
C ASN A 7 7.40 15.98 -0.13
N TYR A 8 7.06 16.22 1.14
CA TYR A 8 5.97 15.54 1.84
C TYR A 8 4.67 15.65 1.06
N LYS A 9 4.29 16.88 0.68
CA LYS A 9 3.06 17.12 -0.07
C LYS A 9 3.07 16.42 -1.44
N ILE A 10 4.20 16.50 -2.15
CA ILE A 10 4.36 15.83 -3.47
C ILE A 10 4.17 14.31 -3.35
N VAL A 11 4.80 13.69 -2.34
CA VAL A 11 4.69 12.24 -2.12
C VAL A 11 3.28 11.88 -1.66
N GLU A 12 2.71 12.61 -0.71
CA GLU A 12 1.35 12.41 -0.22
C GLU A 12 0.33 12.42 -1.37
N GLU A 13 0.33 13.47 -2.19
CA GLU A 13 -0.59 13.61 -3.33
C GLU A 13 -0.46 12.43 -4.30
N LYS A 14 0.77 11.98 -4.58
CA LYS A 14 1.01 10.83 -5.45
C LYS A 14 0.50 9.52 -4.85
N MET A 15 0.77 9.26 -3.57
CA MET A 15 0.32 8.04 -2.90
C MET A 15 -1.21 7.98 -2.80
N ILE A 16 -1.86 9.13 -2.57
CA ILE A 16 -3.32 9.25 -2.58
C ILE A 16 -3.87 8.96 -3.98
N SER A 17 -3.33 9.59 -5.01
CA SER A 17 -3.74 9.36 -6.41
C SER A 17 -3.59 7.88 -6.80
N THR A 18 -2.49 7.24 -6.40
CA THR A 18 -2.25 5.82 -6.66
C THR A 18 -3.25 4.93 -5.93
N THR A 19 -3.57 5.26 -4.67
CA THR A 19 -4.59 4.55 -3.89
C THR A 19 -5.96 4.64 -4.57
N ASP A 20 -6.35 5.83 -5.01
CA ASP A 20 -7.63 6.05 -5.67
C ASP A 20 -7.72 5.29 -7.01
N LEU A 21 -6.62 5.21 -7.75
CA LEU A 21 -6.52 4.39 -8.96
C LEU A 21 -6.69 2.88 -8.66
N SER A 22 -5.95 2.34 -7.68
CA SER A 22 -6.02 0.92 -7.31
C SER A 22 -7.42 0.53 -6.79
N LEU A 23 -8.06 1.40 -6.01
CA LEU A 23 -9.44 1.18 -5.56
C LEU A 23 -10.43 1.22 -6.74
N GLY A 24 -10.17 2.05 -7.76
CA GLY A 24 -10.91 2.06 -9.01
C GLY A 24 -10.87 0.70 -9.71
N TYR A 25 -9.68 0.12 -9.87
CA TYR A 25 -9.54 -1.21 -10.49
C TYR A 25 -10.28 -2.30 -9.72
N GLY A 26 -10.18 -2.32 -8.39
CA GLY A 26 -10.90 -3.33 -7.62
C GLY A 26 -12.43 -3.23 -7.77
N ARG A 27 -12.97 -2.01 -7.94
CA ARG A 27 -14.40 -1.78 -8.19
C ARG A 27 -14.83 -2.35 -9.55
N GLU A 28 -14.07 -2.06 -10.60
CA GLU A 28 -14.33 -2.56 -11.96
C GLU A 28 -14.23 -4.09 -12.04
N LEU A 29 -13.23 -4.68 -11.36
CA LEU A 29 -13.03 -6.11 -11.31
C LEU A 29 -14.18 -6.83 -10.61
N ILE A 30 -14.72 -6.26 -9.53
CA ILE A 30 -15.86 -6.86 -8.82
C ILE A 30 -17.11 -6.88 -9.65
N ASP A 31 -17.37 -5.83 -10.42
CA ASP A 31 -18.49 -5.83 -11.34
C ASP A 31 -18.33 -6.94 -12.39
N THR A 32 -17.11 -7.11 -12.93
CA THR A 32 -16.80 -8.12 -13.97
C THR A 32 -16.84 -9.57 -13.46
N GLU A 33 -16.24 -9.86 -12.30
CA GLU A 33 -16.23 -11.20 -11.69
C GLU A 33 -17.65 -11.64 -11.28
N LEU A 34 -18.49 -10.68 -10.86
CA LEU A 34 -19.88 -10.93 -10.50
C LEU A 34 -20.83 -11.03 -11.70
N ASP A 35 -20.35 -10.79 -12.92
CA ASP A 35 -21.12 -10.95 -14.16
C ASP A 35 -20.85 -12.30 -14.85
N THR A 36 -19.74 -12.97 -14.52
CA THR A 36 -19.28 -14.21 -15.18
C THR A 36 -19.69 -15.52 -14.48
N GLY A 37 -20.24 -15.48 -13.27
CA GLY A 37 -20.63 -16.67 -12.49
C GLY A 37 -22.14 -17.00 -12.50
N ALA A 38 -22.50 -18.27 -12.69
CA ALA A 38 -23.90 -18.76 -12.76
C ALA A 38 -24.66 -18.76 -11.41
N PHE A 39 -23.99 -18.53 -10.27
CA PHE A 39 -24.60 -18.49 -8.92
C PHE A 39 -24.82 -17.06 -8.38
N ASN A 40 -24.79 -16.05 -9.25
CA ASN A 40 -24.60 -14.65 -8.89
C ASN A 40 -25.86 -13.82 -8.58
N PHE A 41 -27.05 -14.38 -8.31
CA PHE A 41 -28.19 -13.53 -7.93
C PHE A 41 -28.25 -13.20 -6.42
N VAL A 42 -27.90 -14.15 -5.55
CA VAL A 42 -27.98 -13.98 -4.07
C VAL A 42 -26.66 -13.51 -3.47
N VAL A 43 -25.52 -14.01 -3.97
CA VAL A 43 -24.18 -13.68 -3.44
C VAL A 43 -23.70 -12.30 -3.91
N LYS A 44 -24.09 -11.89 -5.12
CA LYS A 44 -23.66 -10.62 -5.73
C LYS A 44 -24.08 -9.38 -4.95
N PRO A 45 -25.33 -9.21 -4.48
CA PRO A 45 -25.68 -8.09 -3.61
C PRO A 45 -24.84 -8.03 -2.33
N ILE A 46 -24.53 -9.18 -1.73
CA ILE A 46 -23.72 -9.27 -0.50
C ILE A 46 -22.28 -8.86 -0.77
N VAL A 47 -21.66 -9.39 -1.83
CA VAL A 47 -20.28 -9.04 -2.21
C VAL A 47 -20.18 -7.58 -2.66
N LYS A 48 -21.14 -7.06 -3.43
CA LYS A 48 -21.17 -5.64 -3.84
C LYS A 48 -21.37 -4.72 -2.65
N ALA A 49 -22.26 -5.06 -1.71
CA ALA A 49 -22.48 -4.26 -0.50
C ALA A 49 -21.24 -4.28 0.41
N PHE A 50 -20.65 -5.46 0.64
CA PHE A 50 -19.39 -5.61 1.36
C PHE A 50 -18.30 -4.76 0.72
N TYR A 51 -18.10 -4.90 -0.58
CA TYR A 51 -17.05 -4.17 -1.27
C TYR A 51 -17.29 -2.67 -1.27
N LYS A 52 -18.52 -2.19 -1.51
CA LYS A 52 -18.81 -0.76 -1.49
C LYS A 52 -18.56 -0.15 -0.11
N ILE A 53 -19.01 -0.81 0.96
CA ILE A 53 -18.77 -0.36 2.34
C ILE A 53 -17.27 -0.41 2.66
N TRP A 54 -16.60 -1.48 2.22
CA TRP A 54 -15.17 -1.67 2.41
C TRP A 54 -14.35 -0.62 1.65
N SER A 55 -14.58 -0.41 0.35
CA SER A 55 -13.83 0.50 -0.52
C SER A 55 -13.96 1.95 -0.09
N ASP A 56 -15.20 2.41 0.11
CA ASP A 56 -15.50 3.83 0.23
C ASP A 56 -15.20 4.36 1.64
N ASN A 57 -15.44 3.55 2.68
CA ASN A 57 -15.36 4.01 4.08
C ASN A 57 -14.18 3.41 4.87
N ASN A 58 -13.74 2.19 4.56
CA ASN A 58 -12.73 1.50 5.37
C ASN A 58 -11.36 1.49 4.69
N ALA A 59 -11.31 1.09 3.42
CA ALA A 59 -10.08 0.90 2.64
C ALA A 59 -9.38 2.22 2.39
N ARG A 60 -10.06 3.16 1.72
CA ARG A 60 -9.49 4.48 1.45
C ARG A 60 -9.04 5.18 2.73
N VAL A 61 -9.92 5.30 3.72
CA VAL A 61 -9.61 5.99 4.98
C VAL A 61 -8.44 5.35 5.73
N GLY A 62 -8.37 4.02 5.76
CA GLY A 62 -7.26 3.29 6.38
C GLY A 62 -5.94 3.52 5.64
N THR A 63 -5.94 3.39 4.31
CA THR A 63 -4.74 3.60 3.50
C THR A 63 -4.23 5.04 3.59
N LEU A 64 -5.11 6.04 3.62
CA LEU A 64 -4.71 7.44 3.85
C LEU A 64 -4.02 7.63 5.20
N LYS A 65 -4.50 6.98 6.25
CA LYS A 65 -3.85 7.00 7.56
C LYS A 65 -2.49 6.29 7.52
N GLN A 66 -2.37 5.15 6.83
CA GLN A 66 -1.09 4.45 6.66
C GLN A 66 -0.07 5.32 5.91
N ILE A 67 -0.47 6.00 4.82
CA ILE A 67 0.36 6.96 4.08
C ILE A 67 0.89 8.04 5.01
N LYS A 68 -0.02 8.67 5.78
CA LYS A 68 0.35 9.71 6.72
C LYS A 68 1.31 9.22 7.80
N ILE A 69 1.06 8.04 8.37
CA ILE A 69 1.94 7.45 9.40
C ILE A 69 3.35 7.21 8.84
N ALA A 70 3.48 6.69 7.61
CA ALA A 70 4.77 6.47 6.98
C ALA A 70 5.52 7.79 6.72
N LEU A 71 4.84 8.79 6.16
CA LEU A 71 5.41 10.11 5.90
C LEU A 71 5.80 10.85 7.19
N ASP A 72 4.94 10.82 8.22
CA ASP A 72 5.21 11.44 9.52
C ASP A 72 6.37 10.74 10.24
N SER A 73 6.49 9.42 10.10
CA SER A 73 7.63 8.65 10.63
C SER A 73 8.94 9.06 9.95
N ALA A 74 8.95 9.14 8.62
CA ALA A 74 10.11 9.57 7.85
C ALA A 74 10.50 11.03 8.16
N LYS A 75 9.52 11.93 8.23
CA LYS A 75 9.72 13.32 8.63
C LYS A 75 10.33 13.43 10.03
N THR A 76 9.78 12.69 11.00
CA THR A 76 10.31 12.65 12.38
C THR A 76 11.76 12.17 12.42
N LEU A 77 12.12 11.20 11.57
CA LEU A 77 13.49 10.69 11.45
C LEU A 77 14.44 11.74 10.86
N LEU A 78 14.00 12.55 9.91
CA LEU A 78 14.82 13.61 9.32
C LEU A 78 14.95 14.86 10.20
N GLU A 79 13.90 15.25 10.93
CA GLU A 79 13.88 16.51 11.68
C GLU A 79 14.70 16.46 12.99
N ASN A 80 14.84 15.30 13.65
CA ASN A 80 15.59 15.22 14.93
C ASN A 80 17.06 14.78 14.78
N GLY A 81 17.71 15.08 13.65
CA GLY A 81 19.15 14.83 13.44
C GLY A 81 19.48 13.47 12.81
N GLU A 82 20.66 12.92 13.11
CA GLU A 82 21.17 11.69 12.49
C GLU A 82 20.23 10.48 12.68
N ILE A 83 20.05 9.70 11.60
CA ILE A 83 19.23 8.48 11.60
C ILE A 83 20.12 7.30 12.01
N THR A 84 20.16 7.00 13.31
CA THR A 84 20.78 5.77 13.81
C THR A 84 19.80 4.59 13.71
N LYS A 85 20.33 3.36 13.77
CA LYS A 85 19.51 2.16 13.75
C LYS A 85 18.55 2.11 14.94
N GLU A 86 19.03 2.42 16.14
CA GLU A 86 18.23 2.42 17.36
C GLU A 86 17.04 3.38 17.23
N ARG A 87 17.30 4.60 16.74
CA ARG A 87 16.25 5.62 16.55
C ARG A 87 15.27 5.23 15.46
N PHE A 88 15.76 4.63 14.37
CA PHE A 88 14.90 4.09 13.32
C PHE A 88 13.96 3.02 13.89
N ASP A 89 14.51 2.03 14.60
CA ASP A 89 13.74 0.95 15.22
C ASP A 89 12.72 1.47 16.24
N GLU A 90 13.08 2.48 17.05
CA GLU A 90 12.16 3.15 17.98
C GLU A 90 10.96 3.78 17.26
N VAL A 91 11.21 4.56 16.19
CA VAL A 91 10.15 5.20 15.40
C VAL A 91 9.26 4.14 14.75
N ILE A 92 9.84 3.09 14.16
CA ILE A 92 9.07 2.00 13.57
C ILE A 92 8.22 1.28 14.62
N ASN A 93 8.79 0.89 15.75
CA ASN A 93 8.08 0.14 16.78
C ASN A 93 6.96 0.96 17.43
N LYS A 94 7.18 2.26 17.61
CA LYS A 94 6.16 3.19 18.14
C LYS A 94 4.97 3.34 17.19
N ASN A 95 5.22 3.42 15.88
CA ASN A 95 4.18 3.76 14.90
C ASN A 95 3.52 2.54 14.26
N PHE A 96 4.20 1.38 14.23
CA PHE A 96 3.68 0.18 13.59
C PHE A 96 2.32 -0.29 14.13
N PRO A 97 2.01 -0.25 15.44
CA PRO A 97 0.66 -0.61 15.91
C PRO A 97 -0.45 0.22 15.27
N ASN A 98 -0.26 1.55 15.17
CA ASN A 98 -1.23 2.45 14.53
C ASN A 98 -1.29 2.23 13.02
N TYR A 99 -0.14 1.94 12.38
CA TYR A 99 -0.10 1.59 10.96
C TYR A 99 -0.92 0.32 10.71
N LEU A 100 -0.69 -0.73 11.51
CA LEU A 100 -1.35 -2.02 11.40
C LEU A 100 -2.85 -1.93 11.70
N GLU A 101 -3.28 -1.14 12.68
CA GLU A 101 -4.70 -0.90 12.97
C GLU A 101 -5.45 -0.31 11.77
N ASN A 102 -4.75 0.37 10.85
CA ASN A 102 -5.34 0.94 9.65
C ASN A 102 -5.17 0.08 8.40
N ASP A 103 -4.42 -1.02 8.49
CA ASP A 103 -4.24 -2.00 7.43
C ASP A 103 -5.54 -2.78 7.17
N GLN A 104 -5.92 -2.90 5.90
CA GLN A 104 -7.19 -3.53 5.55
C GLN A 104 -7.12 -5.05 5.66
N THR A 105 -6.00 -5.64 5.28
CA THR A 105 -5.81 -7.09 5.38
C THR A 105 -5.82 -7.50 6.84
N ASP A 106 -5.15 -6.75 7.71
CA ASP A 106 -5.20 -6.92 9.16
C ASP A 106 -6.64 -6.93 9.69
N LYS A 107 -7.45 -5.91 9.36
CA LYS A 107 -8.85 -5.81 9.80
C LYS A 107 -9.72 -6.97 9.33
N GLN A 108 -9.46 -7.47 8.13
CA GLN A 108 -10.25 -8.53 7.51
C GLN A 108 -9.71 -9.93 7.82
N CYS A 109 -8.63 -10.06 8.61
CA CYS A 109 -8.05 -11.35 8.97
C CYS A 109 -8.32 -11.76 10.43
N LYS A 110 -8.54 -13.06 10.64
CA LYS A 110 -8.64 -13.71 11.94
C LYS A 110 -7.28 -13.71 12.64
N LYS A 111 -7.23 -13.11 13.83
CA LYS A 111 -6.00 -12.88 14.60
C LYS A 111 -5.39 -14.15 15.19
N ASP A 112 -6.22 -15.15 15.41
CA ASP A 112 -5.89 -16.48 15.93
C ASP A 112 -5.50 -17.48 14.84
N HIS A 113 -5.54 -17.09 13.56
CA HIS A 113 -5.18 -17.95 12.45
C HIS A 113 -3.68 -18.28 12.41
N LYS A 114 -3.31 -19.52 12.06
CA LYS A 114 -1.91 -19.99 11.99
C LYS A 114 -1.00 -19.10 11.12
N HIS A 115 -1.53 -18.52 10.05
CA HIS A 115 -0.77 -17.67 9.12
C HIS A 115 -0.77 -16.18 9.50
N TYR A 116 -1.56 -15.76 10.50
CA TYR A 116 -1.70 -14.34 10.85
C TYR A 116 -0.39 -13.71 11.34
N LYS A 117 0.42 -14.46 12.11
CA LYS A 117 1.73 -13.96 12.57
C LYS A 117 2.65 -13.61 11.39
N LYS A 118 2.71 -14.47 10.38
CA LYS A 118 3.50 -14.26 9.16
C LYS A 118 3.00 -13.04 8.39
N LEU A 119 1.67 -12.90 8.24
CA LEU A 119 1.06 -11.73 7.61
C LEU A 119 1.48 -10.43 8.31
N LYS A 120 1.35 -10.37 9.64
CA LYS A 120 1.75 -9.21 10.44
C LYS A 120 3.24 -8.87 10.29
N GLU A 121 4.11 -9.88 10.22
CA GLU A 121 5.54 -9.69 9.99
C GLU A 121 5.83 -9.08 8.62
N ILE A 122 5.15 -9.55 7.57
CA ILE A 122 5.25 -8.97 6.21
C ILE A 122 4.72 -7.54 6.18
N THR A 123 3.56 -7.27 6.80
CA THR A 123 3.03 -5.90 6.92
C THR A 123 4.04 -4.97 7.60
N LYS A 124 4.77 -5.45 8.62
CA LYS A 124 5.83 -4.67 9.27
C LYS A 124 6.99 -4.37 8.31
N LYS A 125 7.41 -5.35 7.51
CA LYS A 125 8.47 -5.15 6.50
C LYS A 125 8.03 -4.17 5.40
N SER A 126 6.77 -4.24 4.98
CA SER A 126 6.19 -3.28 4.04
C SER A 126 6.21 -1.86 4.61
N PHE A 127 5.77 -1.69 5.86
CA PHE A 127 5.85 -0.40 6.56
C PHE A 127 7.28 0.16 6.64
N ILE A 128 8.25 -0.68 7.01
CA ILE A 128 9.67 -0.29 7.08
C ILE A 128 10.15 0.21 5.71
N SER A 129 9.92 -0.57 4.64
CA SER A 129 10.31 -0.19 3.27
C SER A 129 9.66 1.12 2.83
N GLN A 130 8.38 1.33 3.20
CA GLN A 130 7.66 2.56 2.88
C GLN A 130 8.27 3.77 3.59
N VAL A 131 8.67 3.63 4.87
CA VAL A 131 9.35 4.68 5.63
C VAL A 131 10.73 4.99 5.04
N GLU A 132 11.52 3.97 4.70
CA GLU A 132 12.83 4.13 4.06
C GLU A 132 12.73 4.94 2.76
N GLU A 133 11.75 4.64 1.92
CA GLU A 133 11.54 5.37 0.67
C GLU A 133 11.00 6.79 0.90
N CYS A 134 10.12 6.98 1.88
CA CYS A 134 9.72 8.32 2.28
C CYS A 134 10.93 9.15 2.74
N ILE A 135 11.87 8.57 3.49
CA ILE A 135 13.12 9.27 3.89
C ILE A 135 13.91 9.69 2.64
N LEU A 136 14.07 8.80 1.66
CA LEU A 136 14.77 9.12 0.41
C LEU A 136 14.15 10.33 -0.30
N PHE A 137 12.83 10.34 -0.46
CA PHE A 137 12.13 11.46 -1.09
C PHE A 137 12.20 12.75 -0.26
N LEU A 138 11.94 12.66 1.04
CA LEU A 138 11.88 13.84 1.90
C LEU A 138 13.23 14.54 2.06
N ASN A 139 14.33 13.80 1.93
CA ASN A 139 15.69 14.32 2.07
C ASN A 139 16.23 15.05 0.81
N ILE A 140 15.47 15.10 -0.28
CA ILE A 140 15.88 15.79 -1.51
C ILE A 140 15.83 17.31 -1.33
N ASN A 141 17.01 17.93 -1.33
CA ASN A 141 17.19 19.37 -1.21
C ASN A 141 17.16 20.12 -2.56
N GLU A 142 17.13 19.40 -3.68
CA GLU A 142 17.03 19.96 -5.04
C GLU A 142 15.72 20.73 -5.22
N ASP A 143 15.69 21.71 -6.13
CA ASP A 143 14.46 22.43 -6.47
C ASP A 143 13.58 21.60 -7.43
N VAL A 144 12.67 20.82 -6.85
CA VAL A 144 11.75 19.94 -7.58
C VAL A 144 10.30 20.43 -7.45
N LYS A 145 9.52 20.28 -8.52
CA LYS A 145 8.15 20.80 -8.63
C LYS A 145 7.07 19.74 -8.56
N ASN A 146 7.40 18.50 -8.89
CA ASN A 146 6.45 17.42 -9.04
C ASN A 146 7.09 16.06 -8.70
N TYR A 147 6.26 15.02 -8.67
CA TYR A 147 6.69 13.68 -8.32
C TYR A 147 7.73 13.10 -9.29
N HIS A 148 7.68 13.45 -10.58
CA HIS A 148 8.62 12.92 -11.57
C HIS A 148 10.03 13.49 -11.34
N GLU A 149 10.13 14.80 -11.15
CA GLU A 149 11.39 15.47 -10.79
C GLU A 149 11.93 14.96 -9.46
N LEU A 150 11.06 14.81 -8.45
CA LEU A 150 11.43 14.28 -7.15
C LEU A 150 11.93 12.82 -7.25
N SER A 151 11.31 12.00 -8.08
CA SER A 151 11.71 10.60 -8.31
C SER A 151 13.05 10.48 -9.03
N ARG A 152 13.28 11.30 -10.06
CA ARG A 152 14.61 11.37 -10.70
C ARG A 152 15.68 11.84 -9.73
N ALA A 153 15.37 12.85 -8.91
CA ALA A 153 16.30 13.35 -7.90
C ALA A 153 16.61 12.30 -6.81
N ALA A 154 15.61 11.53 -6.36
CA ALA A 154 15.78 10.52 -5.32
C ALA A 154 16.54 9.27 -5.80
N PHE A 155 16.15 8.71 -6.95
CA PHE A 155 16.68 7.42 -7.40
C PHE A 155 17.83 7.53 -8.40
N LYS A 156 17.98 8.68 -9.06
CA LYS A 156 18.97 8.98 -10.11
C LYS A 156 18.81 8.16 -11.40
N THR A 157 18.41 6.89 -11.33
CA THR A 157 18.18 6.02 -12.48
C THR A 157 16.86 5.26 -12.38
N LYS A 158 16.34 4.81 -13.52
CA LYS A 158 15.15 3.96 -13.61
C LYS A 158 15.36 2.65 -12.87
N GLU A 159 16.54 2.06 -12.96
CA GLU A 159 16.88 0.78 -12.35
C GLU A 159 16.79 0.84 -10.82
N ASN A 160 17.29 1.93 -10.21
CA ASN A 160 17.22 2.14 -8.77
C ASN A 160 15.76 2.32 -8.32
N ALA A 161 14.98 3.11 -9.07
CA ALA A 161 13.56 3.30 -8.80
C ALA A 161 12.78 1.99 -8.92
N LEU A 162 13.08 1.18 -9.95
CA LEU A 162 12.46 -0.12 -10.17
C LEU A 162 12.80 -1.11 -9.06
N GLN A 163 14.04 -1.14 -8.58
CA GLN A 163 14.44 -2.00 -7.46
C GLN A 163 13.72 -1.63 -6.16
N ALA A 164 13.59 -0.34 -5.86
CA ALA A 164 12.82 0.12 -4.70
C ALA A 164 11.34 -0.26 -4.83
N LEU A 165 10.72 0.02 -5.99
CA LEU A 165 9.34 -0.34 -6.28
C LEU A 165 9.11 -1.86 -6.15
N LYS A 166 10.00 -2.69 -6.72
CA LYS A 166 9.89 -4.15 -6.65
C LYS A 166 9.87 -4.64 -5.22
N ARG A 167 10.74 -4.12 -4.35
CA ARG A 167 10.75 -4.52 -2.93
C ARG A 167 9.40 -4.28 -2.24
N GLN A 168 8.73 -3.15 -2.51
CA GLN A 168 7.39 -2.92 -1.98
C GLN A 168 6.34 -3.86 -2.58
N LEU A 169 6.41 -4.08 -3.90
CA LEU A 169 5.51 -4.99 -4.59
C LEU A 169 5.66 -6.43 -4.08
N ASP A 170 6.88 -6.88 -3.81
CA ASP A 170 7.17 -8.22 -3.30
C ASP A 170 6.53 -8.44 -1.91
N TYR A 171 6.57 -7.44 -1.01
CA TYR A 171 5.89 -7.57 0.28
C TYR A 171 4.36 -7.60 0.15
N ASN A 172 3.80 -6.83 -0.79
CA ASN A 172 2.37 -6.87 -1.05
C ASN A 172 1.97 -8.23 -1.66
N GLU A 173 2.77 -8.74 -2.60
CA GLU A 173 2.59 -10.05 -3.22
C GLU A 173 2.66 -11.19 -2.20
N ASP A 174 3.65 -11.17 -1.29
CA ASP A 174 3.77 -12.12 -0.19
C ASP A 174 2.55 -12.07 0.76
N GLY A 175 2.03 -10.87 1.02
CA GLY A 175 0.81 -10.68 1.81
C GLY A 175 -0.43 -11.30 1.15
N ILE A 176 -0.58 -11.09 -0.16
CA ILE A 176 -1.67 -11.68 -0.96
C ILE A 176 -1.53 -13.20 -1.01
N ALA A 177 -0.32 -13.71 -1.22
CA ALA A 177 -0.04 -15.14 -1.29
C ALA A 177 -0.44 -15.88 -0.01
N ILE A 178 -0.31 -15.26 1.18
CA ILE A 178 -0.78 -15.85 2.44
C ILE A 178 -2.31 -16.03 2.44
N VAL A 179 -3.04 -15.06 1.90
CA VAL A 179 -4.50 -15.13 1.82
C VAL A 179 -4.94 -16.13 0.75
N GLU A 180 -4.18 -16.27 -0.34
CA GLU A 180 -4.41 -17.28 -1.38
C GLU A 180 -4.11 -18.71 -0.90
N GLU A 181 -3.08 -18.90 -0.07
CA GLU A 181 -2.71 -20.20 0.50
C GLU A 181 -3.82 -20.75 1.41
N ASP A 182 -4.47 -19.88 2.19
CA ASP A 182 -5.52 -20.25 3.13
C ASP A 182 -6.51 -19.09 3.38
N ASP A 183 -7.53 -19.00 2.52
CA ASP A 183 -8.57 -17.97 2.58
C ASP A 183 -9.45 -18.06 3.85
N SER A 184 -9.30 -19.12 4.64
CA SER A 184 -9.97 -19.27 5.93
C SER A 184 -9.48 -18.24 6.95
N ILE A 185 -8.31 -17.63 6.71
CA ILE A 185 -7.78 -16.47 7.42
C ILE A 185 -8.74 -15.27 7.35
N LEU A 186 -9.50 -15.13 6.25
CA LEU A 186 -10.41 -14.01 6.10
C LEU A 186 -11.62 -14.15 7.03
N ASN A 187 -11.94 -13.06 7.72
CA ASN A 187 -13.11 -12.88 8.57
C ASN A 187 -14.29 -12.31 7.76
N VAL A 188 -14.53 -12.87 6.58
CA VAL A 188 -15.67 -12.54 5.72
C VAL A 188 -16.60 -13.75 5.61
N PRO A 189 -17.93 -13.56 5.70
CA PRO A 189 -18.88 -14.66 5.79
C PRO A 189 -19.08 -15.42 4.47
N ALA A 190 -18.84 -14.78 3.32
CA ALA A 190 -19.03 -15.37 1.99
C ALA A 190 -18.15 -14.65 0.95
N GLY A 191 -18.02 -15.25 -0.24
CA GLY A 191 -17.38 -14.61 -1.40
C GLY A 191 -15.86 -14.50 -1.33
N LYS A 192 -15.19 -15.28 -0.46
CA LYS A 192 -13.73 -15.27 -0.27
C LYS A 192 -12.96 -15.45 -1.58
N ASN A 193 -13.30 -16.46 -2.36
CA ASN A 193 -12.69 -16.69 -3.68
C ASN A 193 -12.77 -15.47 -4.61
N ILE A 194 -13.89 -14.75 -4.60
CA ILE A 194 -14.07 -13.54 -5.42
C ILE A 194 -13.20 -12.42 -4.87
N ILE A 195 -13.20 -12.20 -3.55
CA ILE A 195 -12.36 -11.18 -2.89
C ILE A 195 -10.89 -11.43 -3.17
N VAL A 196 -10.41 -12.67 -3.03
CA VAL A 196 -9.03 -13.06 -3.29
C VAL A 196 -8.68 -12.88 -4.77
N SER A 197 -9.56 -13.30 -5.69
CA SER A 197 -9.35 -13.11 -7.13
C SER A 197 -9.24 -11.63 -7.51
N VAL A 198 -10.14 -10.80 -6.99
CA VAL A 198 -10.13 -9.34 -7.22
C VAL A 198 -8.87 -8.71 -6.63
N LEU A 199 -8.47 -9.12 -5.42
CA LEU A 199 -7.25 -8.63 -4.78
C LEU A 199 -6.02 -8.91 -5.65
N ARG A 200 -5.86 -10.16 -6.13
CA ARG A 200 -4.75 -10.55 -7.00
C ARG A 200 -4.77 -9.79 -8.32
N LYS A 201 -5.92 -9.75 -9.02
CA LYS A 201 -6.04 -9.04 -10.30
C LYS A 201 -5.79 -7.54 -10.15
N GLY A 202 -6.34 -6.92 -9.11
CA GLY A 202 -6.14 -5.50 -8.81
C GLY A 202 -4.68 -5.18 -8.48
N PHE A 203 -3.99 -6.08 -7.77
CA PHE A 203 -2.56 -5.96 -7.53
C PHE A 203 -1.76 -6.03 -8.83
N GLU A 204 -2.00 -7.02 -9.69
CA GLU A 204 -1.26 -7.15 -10.97
C GLU A 204 -1.49 -5.92 -11.89
N MET A 205 -2.72 -5.41 -11.96
CA MET A 205 -3.02 -4.18 -12.71
C MET A 205 -2.28 -2.97 -12.14
N THR A 206 -2.26 -2.82 -10.82
CA THR A 206 -1.52 -1.73 -10.14
C THR A 206 -0.03 -1.86 -10.38
N LYS A 207 0.55 -3.06 -10.21
CA LYS A 207 1.95 -3.39 -10.46
C LYS A 207 2.37 -3.02 -11.87
N PHE A 208 1.59 -3.43 -12.87
CA PHE A 208 1.84 -3.09 -14.27
C PHE A 208 1.89 -1.57 -14.48
N LYS A 209 0.90 -0.84 -13.96
CA LYS A 209 0.82 0.62 -14.12
C LYS A 209 1.96 1.38 -13.44
N LEU A 210 2.35 0.95 -12.25
CA LEU A 210 3.48 1.55 -11.54
C LEU A 210 4.80 1.33 -12.28
N ILE A 211 4.99 0.16 -12.88
CA ILE A 211 6.18 -0.14 -13.70
C ILE A 211 6.19 0.71 -14.98
N GLU A 212 5.05 0.82 -15.68
CA GLU A 212 4.92 1.69 -16.86
C GLU A 212 5.19 3.16 -16.51
N GLU A 213 4.75 3.62 -15.33
CA GLU A 213 4.99 5.00 -14.91
C GLU A 213 6.49 5.31 -14.73
N LEU A 214 7.30 4.33 -14.35
CA LEU A 214 8.76 4.52 -14.30
C LEU A 214 9.34 4.83 -15.68
N ASP A 215 8.78 4.28 -16.76
CA ASP A 215 9.16 4.68 -18.12
C ASP A 215 8.82 6.14 -18.38
N ILE A 216 7.67 6.63 -17.93
CA ILE A 216 7.27 8.03 -18.10
C ILE A 216 8.15 8.98 -17.27
N ILE A 217 8.57 8.55 -16.07
CA ILE A 217 9.38 9.37 -15.17
C ILE A 217 10.82 9.50 -15.66
N PHE A 218 11.40 8.47 -16.28
CA PHE A 218 12.83 8.40 -16.60
C PHE A 218 13.16 8.49 -18.10
N ASN A 219 12.15 8.66 -18.97
CA ASN A 219 12.33 9.08 -20.37
C ASN A 219 12.25 10.61 -20.51
#